data_AF-A0A345Z4N3-F1
#
_entry.id   AF-A0A345Z4N3-F1
#
_cell.length_a   1.000
_cell.length_b   1.000
_cell.length_c   1.000
_cell.angle_alpha   90.00
_cell.angle_beta   90.00
_cell.angle_gamma   90.00
#
_symmetry.space_group_name_H-M   'P 1'
#
loop_
_entity.id
_entity.type
_entity.pdbx_description
1 polymer ?
#
loop_
_entity_poly.entity_id
_entity_poly.type
_entity_poly.pdbx_seq_one_letter_code
_entity_poly.pdbx_strand_id
1 'polypeptide(L)'
;MKNFSNKYVYIIVALSFLAGLFNLILFTTLSNETVSLSKIPLVEQDYFNGFINQNNRSVANQIFNPVLMIMSFGCWGSSNWALMTEVVLIPFWIVVAIPVVLIPLIHKKQLNGWIMLTYGVVMIILTINICFQLILFLKPDIYEITLNKHLDIYFGENFLEQKIGAETLSSQISTAAMGLKSLFGIEYKIMAIMTIILGLGVAGAILISFVFYWTWAIRTKRKEKLRRKH
;
A
#
# COMPACT_ATOMS: atom_id res chain seq x y z
N MET A 1 -8.82 3.90 -38.49
CA MET A 1 -9.00 3.00 -37.32
C MET A 1 -10.31 3.36 -36.62
N LYS A 2 -11.24 2.43 -36.44
CA LYS A 2 -12.48 2.69 -35.68
C LYS A 2 -12.11 2.72 -34.19
N ASN A 3 -12.46 3.82 -33.53
CA ASN A 3 -12.12 4.15 -32.15
C ASN A 3 -12.22 2.93 -31.23
N PHE A 4 -11.12 2.59 -30.56
CA PHE A 4 -11.20 1.93 -29.26
C PHE A 4 -12.21 2.72 -28.43
N SER A 5 -13.19 2.09 -27.80
CA SER A 5 -14.25 2.84 -27.12
C SER A 5 -13.62 3.63 -25.98
N ASN A 6 -13.41 4.94 -26.20
CA ASN A 6 -12.75 5.87 -25.27
C ASN A 6 -13.34 5.78 -23.85
N LYS A 7 -14.60 5.35 -23.73
CA LYS A 7 -15.32 5.11 -22.47
C LYS A 7 -14.54 4.23 -21.49
N TYR A 8 -13.91 3.15 -21.95
CA TYR A 8 -13.16 2.25 -21.05
C TYR A 8 -11.91 2.92 -20.47
N VAL A 9 -11.24 3.76 -21.26
CA VAL A 9 -10.06 4.48 -20.78
C VAL A 9 -10.45 5.51 -19.73
N TYR A 10 -11.57 6.21 -19.91
CA TYR A 10 -12.10 7.12 -18.87
C TYR A 10 -12.48 6.40 -17.57
N ILE A 11 -13.02 5.17 -17.65
CA ILE A 11 -13.29 4.36 -16.45
C ILE A 11 -11.98 4.01 -15.73
N ILE A 12 -10.95 3.59 -16.47
CA ILE A 12 -9.64 3.28 -15.87
C ILE A 12 -9.05 4.54 -15.22
N VAL A 13 -9.11 5.70 -15.88
CA VAL A 13 -8.64 6.99 -15.34
C VAL A 13 -9.39 7.33 -14.04
N ALA A 14 -10.73 7.25 -14.04
CA ALA A 14 -11.54 7.58 -12.88
C ALA A 14 -11.26 6.65 -11.69
N LEU A 15 -11.18 5.33 -11.91
CA LEU A 15 -10.88 4.36 -10.86
C LEU A 15 -9.45 4.53 -10.33
N SER A 16 -8.48 4.81 -11.21
CA SER A 16 -7.08 5.05 -10.79
C SER A 16 -6.96 6.33 -9.96
N PHE A 17 -7.71 7.38 -10.32
CA PHE A 17 -7.76 8.62 -9.55
C PHE A 17 -8.44 8.44 -8.19
N LEU A 18 -9.52 7.66 -8.11
CA LEU A 18 -10.19 7.35 -6.85
C LEU A 18 -9.31 6.48 -5.94
N ALA A 19 -8.74 5.40 -6.46
CA ALA A 19 -7.77 4.58 -5.72
C ALA A 19 -6.60 5.44 -5.24
N GLY A 20 -6.16 6.34 -6.12
CA GLY A 20 -5.38 7.54 -5.86
C GLY A 20 -5.75 8.22 -4.54
N LEU A 21 -6.80 9.01 -4.62
CA LEU A 21 -7.27 9.87 -3.55
C LEU A 21 -7.40 9.15 -2.20
N PHE A 22 -7.98 7.95 -2.17
CA PHE A 22 -8.14 7.18 -0.93
C PHE A 22 -6.81 6.77 -0.28
N ASN A 23 -5.84 6.32 -1.07
CA ASN A 23 -4.52 5.96 -0.53
C ASN A 23 -3.76 7.20 -0.05
N LEU A 24 -3.85 8.33 -0.76
CA LEU A 24 -3.22 9.58 -0.34
C LEU A 24 -3.80 10.07 0.99
N ILE A 25 -5.12 10.03 1.14
CA ILE A 25 -5.80 10.36 2.40
C ILE A 25 -5.30 9.42 3.50
N LEU A 26 -5.35 8.09 3.28
CA LEU A 26 -4.88 7.09 4.24
C LEU A 26 -3.44 7.36 4.71
N PHE A 27 -2.52 7.56 3.76
CA PHE A 27 -1.11 7.81 4.05
C PHE A 27 -0.90 9.13 4.81
N THR A 28 -1.57 10.20 4.37
CA THR A 28 -1.44 11.53 4.98
C THR A 28 -2.00 11.55 6.40
N THR A 29 -3.18 10.95 6.60
CA THR A 29 -3.77 10.83 7.94
C THR A 29 -2.84 10.05 8.86
N LEU A 30 -2.37 8.88 8.44
CA LEU A 30 -1.45 8.08 9.26
C LEU A 30 -0.11 8.77 9.53
N SER A 31 0.43 9.55 8.58
CA SER A 31 1.71 10.23 8.73
C SER A 31 1.66 11.39 9.73
N ASN A 32 0.50 12.06 9.80
CA ASN A 32 0.28 13.19 10.71
C ASN A 32 -0.09 12.73 12.13
N GLU A 33 -0.51 11.49 12.29
CA GLU A 33 -0.78 10.90 13.60
C GLU A 33 0.53 10.55 14.31
N THR A 34 0.60 10.89 15.59
CA THR A 34 1.72 10.49 16.46
C THR A 34 1.20 10.19 17.85
N VAL A 35 1.67 9.10 18.45
CA VAL A 35 1.23 8.67 19.77
C VAL A 35 2.45 8.35 20.63
N SER A 36 2.55 9.03 21.76
CA SER A 36 3.51 8.65 22.81
C SER A 36 3.15 7.26 23.34
N LEU A 37 4.13 6.36 23.52
CA LEU A 37 3.86 5.01 24.03
C LEU A 37 3.07 5.01 25.34
N SER A 38 3.38 5.94 26.24
CA SER A 38 2.68 6.16 27.52
C SER A 38 1.21 6.61 27.41
N LYS A 39 0.76 7.04 26.22
CA LYS A 39 -0.62 7.45 25.95
C LYS A 39 -1.44 6.36 25.27
N ILE A 40 -0.84 5.23 24.94
CA ILE A 40 -1.55 4.10 24.33
C ILE A 40 -2.44 3.47 25.41
N PRO A 41 -3.74 3.22 25.13
CA PRO A 41 -4.62 2.52 26.06
C PRO A 41 -4.01 1.18 26.49
N LEU A 42 -4.27 0.76 27.73
CA LEU A 42 -3.75 -0.48 28.32
C LEU A 42 -2.22 -0.50 28.61
N VAL A 43 -1.48 0.54 28.23
CA VAL A 43 -0.06 0.67 28.57
C VAL A 43 0.07 1.28 29.96
N GLU A 44 0.76 0.58 30.87
CA GLU A 44 1.04 1.07 32.22
C GLU A 44 2.24 2.03 32.20
N GLN A 45 2.36 2.89 33.23
CA GLN A 45 3.40 3.94 33.27
C GLN A 45 4.83 3.40 33.34
N ASP A 46 4.98 2.16 33.78
CA ASP A 46 6.24 1.45 33.91
C ASP A 46 6.59 0.56 32.71
N TYR A 47 5.71 0.48 31.71
CA TYR A 47 6.00 -0.26 30.49
C TYR A 47 7.18 0.35 29.77
N PHE A 48 8.02 -0.52 29.20
CA PHE A 48 9.25 -0.16 28.50
C PHE A 48 10.30 0.57 29.36
N ASN A 49 10.08 0.75 30.67
CA ASN A 49 11.11 1.27 31.58
C ASN A 49 12.26 0.27 31.71
N GLY A 50 13.48 0.77 31.67
CA GLY A 50 14.69 -0.05 31.73
C GLY A 50 15.10 -0.69 30.39
N PHE A 51 14.26 -0.62 29.34
CA PHE A 51 14.66 -1.03 28.00
C PHE A 51 15.40 0.09 27.26
N ILE A 52 16.49 -0.29 26.61
CA ILE A 52 17.29 0.57 25.74
C ILE A 52 17.23 0.07 24.30
N ASN A 53 17.22 0.99 23.35
CA ASN A 53 17.32 0.63 21.94
C ASN A 53 18.79 0.42 21.52
N GLN A 54 19.01 -0.03 20.28
CA GLN A 54 20.36 -0.22 19.71
C GLN A 54 21.23 1.06 19.73
N ASN A 55 20.62 2.24 19.84
CA ASN A 55 21.31 3.53 19.95
C ASN A 55 21.53 3.98 21.40
N ASN A 56 21.37 3.08 22.38
CA ASN A 56 21.50 3.33 23.81
C ASN A 56 20.56 4.43 24.36
N ARG A 57 19.37 4.56 23.76
CA ARG A 57 18.32 5.50 24.21
C ARG A 57 17.20 4.75 24.88
N SER A 58 16.62 5.36 25.92
CA SER A 58 15.43 4.83 26.59
C SER A 58 14.25 4.69 25.63
N VAL A 59 13.58 3.54 25.70
CA VAL A 59 12.44 3.20 24.85
C VAL A 59 11.14 3.84 25.34
N ALA A 60 10.98 4.03 26.66
CA ALA A 60 9.75 4.53 27.28
C ALA A 60 9.26 5.90 26.73
N ASN A 61 10.17 6.73 26.23
CA ASN A 61 9.87 8.08 25.73
C ASN A 61 9.70 8.14 24.20
N GLN A 62 9.69 7.00 23.51
CA GLN A 62 9.54 7.00 22.06
C GLN A 62 8.12 7.37 21.61
N ILE A 63 8.04 7.99 20.44
CA ILE A 63 6.79 8.40 19.80
C ILE A 63 6.54 7.45 18.64
N PHE A 64 5.45 6.71 18.73
CA PHE A 64 5.00 5.81 17.69
C PHE A 64 4.30 6.60 16.58
N ASN A 65 4.69 6.34 15.32
CA ASN A 65 4.00 6.87 14.14
C ASN A 65 3.22 5.73 13.45
N PRO A 66 1.87 5.78 13.42
CA PRO A 66 1.01 4.75 12.83
C PRO A 66 1.30 4.41 11.37
N VAL A 67 1.81 5.35 10.58
CA VAL A 67 2.19 5.11 9.18
C VAL A 67 3.28 4.04 9.02
N LEU A 68 4.06 3.76 10.08
CA LEU A 68 5.02 2.66 10.09
C LEU A 68 4.34 1.32 9.82
N MET A 69 3.05 1.18 10.12
CA MET A 69 2.28 -0.02 9.81
C MET A 69 2.20 -0.28 8.31
N ILE A 70 2.00 0.78 7.51
CA ILE A 70 1.99 0.72 6.05
C ILE A 70 3.39 0.53 5.49
N MET A 71 4.40 1.15 6.12
CA MET A 71 5.80 1.03 5.71
C MET A 71 6.45 -0.28 6.15
N SER A 72 5.89 -1.01 7.10
CA SER A 72 6.51 -2.23 7.63
C SER A 72 6.51 -3.40 6.63
N PHE A 73 5.68 -3.33 5.57
CA PHE A 73 5.41 -4.41 4.60
C PHE A 73 5.32 -5.78 5.28
N GLY A 74 4.53 -5.89 6.35
CA GLY A 74 4.32 -7.17 7.04
C GLY A 74 5.62 -7.84 7.48
N CYS A 75 6.57 -7.05 7.96
CA CYS A 75 7.93 -7.39 8.36
C CYS A 75 9.02 -7.29 7.28
N TRP A 76 8.71 -7.01 6.02
CA TRP A 76 9.74 -6.86 4.97
C TRP A 76 10.29 -5.43 4.78
N GLY A 77 9.66 -4.46 5.44
CA GLY A 77 10.08 -3.06 5.37
C GLY A 77 11.34 -2.73 6.17
N SER A 78 12.06 -1.69 5.76
CA SER A 78 13.22 -1.15 6.46
C SER A 78 12.83 -0.14 7.56
N SER A 79 13.72 0.09 8.52
CA SER A 79 13.62 1.19 9.49
C SER A 79 13.94 2.56 8.88
N ASN A 80 14.51 2.61 7.67
CA ASN A 80 14.80 3.86 6.97
C ASN A 80 13.51 4.50 6.44
N TRP A 81 13.01 5.47 7.21
CA TRP A 81 11.82 6.24 6.91
C TRP A 81 11.79 6.84 5.49
N ALA A 82 12.88 7.48 5.05
CA ALA A 82 12.94 8.17 3.76
C ALA A 82 12.79 7.17 2.60
N LEU A 83 13.55 6.09 2.66
CA LEU A 83 13.50 5.02 1.66
C LEU A 83 12.12 4.37 1.63
N MET A 84 11.53 4.05 2.78
CA MET A 84 10.23 3.40 2.82
C MET A 84 9.11 4.32 2.33
N THR A 85 9.19 5.62 2.62
CA THR A 85 8.24 6.61 2.08
C THR A 85 8.25 6.60 0.55
N GLU A 86 9.43 6.58 -0.06
CA GLU A 86 9.56 6.52 -1.52
C GLU A 86 9.00 5.21 -2.10
N VAL A 87 9.33 4.08 -1.48
CA VAL A 87 8.84 2.75 -1.91
C VAL A 87 7.31 2.67 -1.86
N VAL A 88 6.68 3.32 -0.87
CA VAL A 88 5.21 3.34 -0.73
C VAL A 88 4.56 4.34 -1.69
N LEU A 89 5.12 5.55 -1.83
CA LEU A 89 4.47 6.63 -2.56
C LEU A 89 4.75 6.63 -4.06
N ILE A 90 5.94 6.23 -4.52
CA ILE A 90 6.30 6.31 -5.95
C ILE A 90 5.39 5.42 -6.82
N PRO A 91 5.19 4.12 -6.52
CA PRO A 91 4.29 3.28 -7.30
C PRO A 91 2.89 3.87 -7.41
N PHE A 92 2.44 4.47 -6.31
CA PHE A 92 1.16 5.12 -6.19
C PHE A 92 1.06 6.40 -7.05
N TRP A 93 2.05 7.30 -6.99
CA TRP A 93 2.09 8.49 -7.84
C TRP A 93 2.05 8.14 -9.33
N ILE A 94 2.74 7.07 -9.72
CA ILE A 94 2.74 6.59 -11.10
C ILE A 94 1.33 6.13 -11.52
N VAL A 95 0.62 5.38 -10.66
CA VAL A 95 -0.76 4.92 -10.90
C VAL A 95 -1.73 6.09 -11.07
N VAL A 96 -1.52 7.22 -10.40
CA VAL A 96 -2.37 8.41 -10.54
C VAL A 96 -1.97 9.28 -11.74
N ALA A 97 -0.66 9.48 -11.96
CA ALA A 97 -0.16 10.43 -12.95
C ALA A 97 -0.25 9.89 -14.39
N ILE A 98 0.07 8.62 -14.62
CA ILE A 98 0.06 8.05 -15.99
C ILE A 98 -1.32 8.17 -16.65
N PRO A 99 -2.45 7.82 -16.00
CA PRO A 99 -3.77 7.99 -16.60
C PRO A 99 -4.09 9.44 -17.02
N VAL A 100 -3.60 10.44 -16.28
CA VAL A 100 -3.79 11.86 -16.62
C VAL A 100 -3.06 12.22 -17.92
N VAL A 101 -1.83 11.72 -18.08
CA VAL A 101 -1.03 11.92 -19.31
C VAL A 101 -1.68 11.25 -20.53
N LEU A 102 -2.53 10.23 -20.34
CA LEU A 102 -3.28 9.62 -21.43
C LEU A 102 -4.45 10.46 -21.93
N ILE A 103 -4.99 11.40 -21.13
CA ILE A 103 -6.19 12.19 -21.50
C ILE A 103 -6.00 12.95 -22.83
N PRO A 104 -4.90 13.72 -23.05
CA PRO A 104 -4.67 14.39 -24.33
C PRO A 104 -4.52 13.42 -25.51
N LEU A 105 -3.90 12.26 -25.29
CA LEU A 105 -3.69 11.24 -26.33
C LEU A 105 -5.01 10.58 -26.75
N ILE A 106 -5.93 10.38 -25.80
CA ILE A 106 -7.31 9.94 -26.07
C ILE A 106 -8.03 10.97 -26.94
N HIS A 107 -7.95 12.25 -26.56
CA HIS A 107 -8.66 13.32 -27.27
C HIS A 107 -8.15 13.49 -28.71
N LYS A 108 -6.82 13.39 -28.91
CA LYS A 108 -6.18 13.45 -30.22
C LYS A 108 -6.28 12.14 -31.02
N LYS A 109 -6.91 11.09 -30.50
CA LYS A 109 -7.01 9.74 -31.10
C LYS A 109 -5.65 9.14 -31.49
N GLN A 110 -4.61 9.43 -30.70
CA GLN A 110 -3.23 8.98 -30.94
C GLN A 110 -2.88 7.69 -30.19
N LEU A 111 -3.82 7.10 -29.47
CA LEU A 111 -3.62 5.83 -28.78
C LEU A 111 -3.47 4.67 -29.78
N ASN A 112 -2.29 4.04 -29.76
CA ASN A 112 -2.05 2.78 -30.45
C ASN A 112 -2.18 1.58 -29.47
N GLY A 113 -2.30 0.37 -30.01
CA GLY A 113 -2.45 -0.84 -29.21
C GLY A 113 -1.23 -1.15 -28.31
N TRP A 114 -0.03 -0.79 -28.75
CA TRP A 114 1.21 -0.99 -27.99
C TRP A 114 1.28 -0.11 -26.74
N ILE A 115 0.93 1.18 -26.84
CA ILE A 115 0.85 2.12 -25.72
C ILE A 115 -0.15 1.61 -24.69
N MET A 116 -1.33 1.18 -25.13
CA MET A 116 -2.34 0.60 -24.23
C MET A 116 -1.87 -0.70 -23.58
N LEU A 117 -1.08 -1.51 -24.30
CA LEU A 117 -0.50 -2.75 -23.77
C LEU A 117 0.53 -2.47 -22.68
N THR A 118 1.52 -1.62 -22.97
CA THR A 118 2.54 -1.21 -22.00
C THR A 118 1.91 -0.55 -20.79
N TYR A 119 0.96 0.36 -21.02
CA TYR A 119 0.18 0.99 -19.94
C TYR A 119 -0.51 -0.05 -19.06
N GLY A 120 -1.26 -0.98 -19.65
CA GLY A 120 -2.01 -1.98 -18.90
C GLY A 120 -1.11 -2.88 -18.06
N VAL A 121 0.04 -3.32 -18.61
CA VAL A 121 1.00 -4.15 -17.88
C VAL A 121 1.62 -3.38 -16.70
N VAL A 122 2.12 -2.16 -16.93
CA VAL A 122 2.71 -1.33 -15.88
C VAL A 122 1.70 -1.05 -14.77
N MET A 123 0.48 -0.65 -15.13
CA MET A 123 -0.57 -0.35 -14.16
C MET A 123 -0.95 -1.58 -13.33
N ILE A 124 -1.10 -2.76 -13.94
CA ILE A 124 -1.41 -3.99 -13.22
C ILE A 124 -0.30 -4.32 -12.20
N ILE A 125 0.96 -4.24 -12.58
CA ILE A 125 2.09 -4.52 -11.67
C ILE A 125 2.07 -3.57 -10.47
N LEU A 126 1.91 -2.27 -10.72
CA LEU A 126 1.89 -1.25 -9.65
C LEU A 126 0.66 -1.40 -8.76
N THR A 127 -0.52 -1.64 -9.34
CA THR A 127 -1.76 -1.87 -8.58
C THR A 127 -1.64 -3.12 -7.72
N ILE A 128 -1.10 -4.23 -8.23
CA ILE A 128 -0.86 -5.44 -7.43
C ILE A 128 0.09 -5.15 -6.27
N ASN A 129 1.16 -4.38 -6.51
CA ASN A 129 2.10 -4.00 -5.46
C ASN A 129 1.42 -3.20 -4.33
N ILE A 130 0.62 -2.19 -4.69
CA ILE A 130 -0.17 -1.39 -3.73
C ILE A 130 -1.18 -2.27 -2.97
N CYS A 131 -1.93 -3.12 -3.67
CA CYS A 131 -2.89 -4.02 -3.04
C CYS A 131 -2.20 -4.98 -2.08
N PHE A 132 -1.06 -5.55 -2.47
CA PHE A 132 -0.28 -6.45 -1.63
C PHE A 132 0.20 -5.74 -0.35
N GLN A 133 0.71 -4.52 -0.48
CA GLN A 133 1.11 -3.71 0.67
C GLN A 133 -0.07 -3.46 1.62
N LEU A 134 -1.24 -3.08 1.10
CA LEU A 134 -2.42 -2.83 1.93
C LEU A 134 -2.97 -4.10 2.56
N ILE A 135 -2.87 -5.26 1.89
CA ILE A 135 -3.22 -6.56 2.48
C ILE A 135 -2.31 -6.86 3.68
N LEU A 136 -1.02 -6.58 3.57
CA LEU A 136 -0.09 -6.73 4.70
C LEU A 136 -0.44 -5.79 5.85
N PHE A 137 -0.84 -4.55 5.53
CA PHE A 137 -1.36 -3.60 6.53
C PHE A 137 -2.63 -4.10 7.23
N LEU A 138 -3.50 -4.86 6.54
CA LEU A 138 -4.73 -5.39 7.12
C LEU A 138 -4.52 -6.57 8.07
N LYS A 139 -3.31 -7.15 8.12
CA LYS A 139 -3.02 -8.29 8.99
C LYS A 139 -3.28 -7.95 10.46
N PRO A 140 -3.81 -8.89 11.27
CA PRO A 140 -4.17 -8.63 12.65
C PRO A 140 -2.96 -8.31 13.55
N ASP A 141 -1.80 -8.88 13.22
CA ASP A 141 -0.52 -8.76 13.92
C ASP A 141 0.29 -7.53 13.49
N ILE A 142 -0.20 -6.71 12.56
CA ILE A 142 0.56 -5.57 12.02
C ILE A 142 1.01 -4.59 13.10
N TYR A 143 0.17 -4.36 14.12
CA TYR A 143 0.48 -3.47 15.23
C TYR A 143 1.68 -3.98 16.04
N GLU A 144 1.70 -5.28 16.33
CA GLU A 144 2.77 -5.95 17.05
C GLU A 144 4.06 -5.99 16.23
N ILE A 145 3.99 -6.35 14.95
CA ILE A 145 5.14 -6.33 14.02
C ILE A 145 5.75 -4.92 13.95
N THR A 146 4.90 -3.91 13.83
CA THR A 146 5.36 -2.53 13.66
C THR A 146 5.95 -1.98 14.95
N LEU A 147 5.35 -2.28 16.10
CA LEU A 147 5.86 -1.85 17.39
C LEU A 147 7.22 -2.53 17.68
N ASN A 148 7.33 -3.84 17.47
CA ASN A 148 8.61 -4.56 17.57
C ASN A 148 9.72 -3.91 16.74
N LYS A 149 9.43 -3.55 15.49
CA LYS A 149 10.38 -2.86 14.61
C LYS A 149 10.72 -1.43 15.03
N HIS A 150 9.74 -0.72 15.59
CA HIS A 150 9.92 0.67 15.99
C HIS A 150 10.79 0.79 17.24
N LEU A 151 10.56 -0.09 18.23
CA LEU A 151 11.28 -0.03 19.50
C LEU A 151 12.77 -0.38 19.35
N ASP A 152 13.10 -1.25 18.37
CA ASP A 152 14.47 -1.63 17.98
C ASP A 152 15.37 -1.93 19.20
N ILE A 153 14.89 -2.86 20.03
CA ILE A 153 15.40 -3.08 21.38
C ILE A 153 16.70 -3.88 21.37
N TYR A 154 17.63 -3.45 22.22
CA TYR A 154 18.89 -4.13 22.47
C TYR A 154 18.83 -4.87 23.80
N PHE A 155 19.10 -6.17 23.78
CA PHE A 155 19.34 -6.98 24.98
C PHE A 155 20.85 -7.16 25.14
N GLY A 156 21.38 -6.90 26.34
CA GLY A 156 22.78 -7.17 26.68
C GLY A 156 23.12 -8.66 26.61
N GLU A 157 24.41 -9.00 26.71
CA GLU A 157 24.91 -10.38 26.57
C GLU A 157 24.47 -11.34 27.71
N ASN A 158 23.83 -10.84 28.77
CA ASN A 158 23.39 -11.64 29.90
C ASN A 158 22.15 -12.51 29.56
N PHE A 159 22.30 -13.84 29.69
CA PHE A 159 21.23 -14.81 29.37
C PHE A 159 19.92 -14.59 30.15
N LEU A 160 20.00 -14.20 31.43
CA LEU A 160 18.82 -13.94 32.27
C LEU A 160 18.10 -12.65 31.85
N GLU A 161 18.85 -11.59 31.56
CA GLU A 161 18.31 -10.34 31.01
C GLU A 161 17.68 -10.57 29.64
N GLN A 162 18.30 -11.42 28.81
CA GLN A 162 17.78 -11.76 27.49
C GLN A 162 16.48 -12.57 27.58
N LYS A 163 16.39 -13.58 28.46
CA LYS A 163 15.22 -14.46 28.52
C LYS A 163 14.03 -13.83 29.25
N ILE A 164 14.25 -13.28 30.44
CA ILE A 164 13.18 -12.66 31.25
C ILE A 164 12.79 -11.31 30.65
N GLY A 165 13.77 -10.55 30.16
CA GLY A 165 13.52 -9.28 29.49
C GLY A 165 12.78 -9.47 28.17
N ALA A 166 13.09 -10.50 27.37
CA ALA A 166 12.36 -10.77 26.12
C ALA A 166 10.91 -11.19 26.35
N GLU A 167 10.63 -12.02 27.35
CA GLU A 167 9.25 -12.43 27.68
C GLU A 167 8.42 -11.24 28.18
N THR A 168 8.99 -10.46 29.11
CA THR A 168 8.37 -9.22 29.62
C THR A 168 8.11 -8.23 28.48
N LEU A 169 9.11 -8.03 27.62
CA LEU A 169 8.98 -7.15 26.47
C LEU A 169 7.88 -7.63 25.51
N SER A 170 7.88 -8.90 25.14
CA SER A 170 6.87 -9.47 24.24
C SER A 170 5.46 -9.26 24.80
N SER A 171 5.27 -9.42 26.11
CA SER A 171 3.98 -9.16 26.78
C SER A 171 3.61 -7.67 26.70
N GLN A 172 4.53 -6.76 27.02
CA GLN A 172 4.30 -5.30 26.96
C GLN A 172 3.98 -4.83 25.54
N ILE A 173 4.67 -5.38 24.54
CA ILE A 173 4.44 -5.11 23.13
C ILE A 173 3.05 -5.62 22.70
N SER A 174 2.65 -6.82 23.12
CA SER A 174 1.33 -7.37 22.80
C SER A 174 0.20 -6.51 23.39
N THR A 175 0.34 -6.08 24.65
CA THR A 175 -0.61 -5.17 25.30
C THR A 175 -0.66 -3.81 24.61
N ALA A 176 0.48 -3.22 24.28
CA ALA A 176 0.54 -1.95 23.54
C ALA A 176 -0.07 -2.08 22.14
N ALA A 177 0.14 -3.22 21.45
CA ALA A 177 -0.47 -3.49 20.16
C ALA A 177 -2.00 -3.59 20.24
N MET A 178 -2.55 -4.19 21.30
CA MET A 178 -3.99 -4.20 21.56
C MET A 178 -4.53 -2.78 21.80
N GLY A 179 -3.79 -1.97 22.57
CA GLY A 179 -4.09 -0.55 22.76
C GLY A 179 -4.14 0.23 21.45
N LEU A 180 -3.11 0.11 20.61
CA LEU A 180 -3.05 0.74 19.29
C LEU A 180 -4.17 0.29 18.36
N LYS A 181 -4.53 -1.00 18.40
CA LYS A 181 -5.66 -1.53 17.63
C LYS A 181 -6.98 -0.89 18.05
N SER A 182 -7.14 -0.50 19.32
CA SER A 182 -8.34 0.22 19.77
C SER A 182 -8.41 1.65 19.23
N LEU A 183 -7.26 2.34 19.15
CA LEU A 183 -7.16 3.71 18.63
C LEU A 183 -7.30 3.80 17.11
N PHE A 184 -6.68 2.87 16.37
CA PHE A 184 -6.49 2.98 14.92
C PHE A 184 -7.11 1.80 14.14
N GLY A 185 -8.04 1.06 14.76
CA GLY A 185 -8.48 -0.26 14.28
C GLY A 185 -9.41 -0.27 13.08
N ILE A 186 -10.46 0.55 13.09
CA ILE A 186 -11.59 0.36 12.18
C ILE A 186 -11.49 1.28 10.96
N GLU A 187 -11.32 2.59 11.18
CA GLU A 187 -11.38 3.61 10.13
C GLU A 187 -10.30 3.42 9.07
N TYR A 188 -9.05 3.21 9.49
CA TYR A 188 -7.91 2.99 8.60
C TYR A 188 -8.02 1.69 7.80
N LYS A 189 -8.58 0.63 8.41
CA LYS A 189 -8.82 -0.63 7.72
C LYS A 189 -9.89 -0.50 6.65
N ILE A 190 -10.96 0.26 6.92
CA ILE A 190 -11.99 0.56 5.91
C ILE A 190 -11.36 1.31 4.72
N MET A 191 -10.54 2.34 4.97
CA MET A 191 -9.85 3.07 3.91
C MET A 191 -8.91 2.17 3.08
N ALA A 192 -8.15 1.29 3.74
CA ALA A 192 -7.30 0.33 3.05
C ALA A 192 -8.10 -0.67 2.19
N ILE A 193 -9.22 -1.19 2.72
CA ILE A 193 -10.13 -2.09 1.98
C ILE A 193 -10.73 -1.37 0.76
N MET A 194 -11.21 -0.14 0.92
CA MET A 194 -11.76 0.66 -0.18
C MET A 194 -10.72 0.88 -1.27
N THR A 195 -9.48 1.20 -0.89
CA THR A 195 -8.36 1.37 -1.82
C THR A 195 -8.05 0.07 -2.57
N ILE A 196 -8.06 -1.09 -1.89
CA ILE A 196 -7.88 -2.41 -2.52
C ILE A 196 -9.01 -2.68 -3.53
N ILE A 197 -10.27 -2.46 -3.16
CA ILE A 197 -11.43 -2.69 -4.04
C ILE A 197 -11.31 -1.83 -5.31
N LEU A 198 -10.98 -0.54 -5.15
CA LEU A 198 -10.78 0.37 -6.27
C LEU A 198 -9.60 -0.06 -7.16
N GLY A 199 -8.49 -0.48 -6.56
CA GLY A 199 -7.34 -1.04 -7.26
C GLY A 199 -7.67 -2.29 -8.07
N LEU A 200 -8.37 -3.26 -7.46
CA LEU A 200 -8.86 -4.44 -8.18
C LEU A 200 -9.83 -4.06 -9.31
N GLY A 201 -10.65 -3.03 -9.12
CA GLY A 201 -11.49 -2.44 -10.16
C GLY A 201 -10.67 -1.89 -11.34
N VAL A 202 -9.56 -1.19 -11.08
CA VAL A 202 -8.61 -0.72 -12.12
C VAL A 202 -8.06 -1.91 -12.90
N ALA A 203 -7.51 -2.91 -12.22
CA ALA A 203 -6.96 -4.10 -12.86
C ALA A 203 -8.01 -4.84 -13.70
N GLY A 204 -9.22 -5.01 -13.16
CA GLY A 204 -10.35 -5.61 -13.87
C GLY A 204 -10.76 -4.82 -15.12
N ALA A 205 -10.84 -3.48 -15.02
CA ALA A 205 -11.17 -2.62 -16.16
C ALA A 205 -10.12 -2.69 -17.28
N ILE A 206 -8.84 -2.78 -16.91
CA ILE A 206 -7.72 -2.99 -17.85
C ILE A 206 -7.87 -4.35 -18.55
N LEU A 207 -8.07 -5.44 -17.80
CA LEU A 207 -8.24 -6.79 -18.36
C LEU A 207 -9.43 -6.88 -19.31
N ILE A 208 -10.59 -6.34 -18.91
CA ILE A 208 -11.78 -6.28 -19.76
C ILE A 208 -11.47 -5.52 -21.06
N SER A 209 -10.77 -4.39 -20.95
CA SER A 209 -10.35 -3.60 -22.13
C SER A 209 -9.47 -4.42 -23.08
N PHE A 210 -8.55 -5.24 -22.56
CA PHE A 210 -7.74 -6.14 -23.39
C PHE A 210 -8.57 -7.22 -24.09
N VAL A 211 -9.50 -7.86 -23.38
CA VAL A 211 -10.36 -8.89 -23.98
C VAL A 211 -11.19 -8.31 -25.13
N PHE A 212 -11.76 -7.12 -24.94
CA PHE A 212 -12.48 -6.42 -26.02
C PHE A 212 -11.57 -6.02 -27.18
N TYR A 213 -10.34 -5.56 -26.91
CA TYR A 213 -9.36 -5.26 -27.97
C TYR A 213 -9.04 -6.49 -28.81
N TRP A 214 -8.72 -7.60 -28.14
CA TRP A 214 -8.29 -8.84 -28.78
C TRP A 214 -9.39 -9.46 -29.64
N THR A 215 -10.61 -9.56 -29.10
CA THR A 215 -11.77 -10.07 -29.83
C THR A 215 -12.11 -9.21 -31.05
N TRP A 216 -11.96 -7.88 -30.96
CA TRP A 216 -12.12 -6.99 -32.11
C TRP A 216 -11.03 -7.19 -33.16
N ALA A 217 -9.75 -7.26 -32.75
CA ALA A 217 -8.61 -7.44 -33.65
C ALA A 217 -8.67 -8.77 -34.44
N ILE A 218 -9.17 -9.85 -33.81
CA ILE A 218 -9.41 -11.12 -34.50
C ILE A 218 -10.51 -10.97 -35.56
N ARG A 219 -11.63 -10.31 -35.22
CA ARG A 219 -12.74 -10.10 -36.14
C ARG A 219 -12.34 -9.26 -37.36
N THR A 220 -11.52 -8.24 -37.19
CA THR A 220 -11.03 -7.41 -38.30
C THR A 220 -10.05 -8.17 -39.20
N LYS A 221 -9.06 -8.88 -38.63
CA LYS A 221 -8.16 -9.74 -39.41
C LYS A 221 -8.92 -10.80 -40.21
N ARG A 222 -9.96 -11.40 -39.64
CA ARG A 222 -10.82 -12.38 -40.34
C ARG A 222 -11.57 -11.75 -41.51
N LYS A 223 -12.12 -10.53 -41.34
CA LYS A 223 -12.79 -9.78 -42.43
C LYS A 223 -11.81 -9.39 -43.55
N GLU A 224 -10.59 -8.96 -43.22
CA GLU A 224 -9.57 -8.65 -44.21
C GLU A 224 -9.12 -9.89 -44.98
N LYS A 225 -8.93 -11.02 -44.30
CA LYS A 225 -8.59 -12.30 -44.95
C LYS A 225 -9.68 -12.78 -45.91
N LEU A 226 -10.96 -12.56 -45.57
CA LEU A 226 -12.09 -12.86 -46.45
C LEU A 226 -12.14 -11.92 -47.66
N ARG A 227 -11.88 -10.62 -47.48
CA ARG A 227 -11.81 -9.64 -48.58
C ARG A 227 -10.66 -9.88 -49.55
N ARG A 228 -9.55 -10.46 -49.12
CA ARG A 228 -8.43 -10.83 -50.01
C ARG A 228 -8.66 -12.11 -50.81
N LYS A 229 -9.72 -12.87 -50.49
CA LYS A 229 -10.10 -14.11 -51.18
C LYS A 229 -11.16 -13.89 -52.28
N HIS A 230 -11.73 -12.70 -52.37
CA HIS A 230 -12.64 -12.25 -53.43
C HIS A 230 -11.97 -11.14 -54.21
#